data_AF-A0A527WNW2-F1
#
_entry.id   AF-A0A527WNW2-F1
#
_cell.length_a   1.000
_cell.length_b   1.000
_cell.length_c   1.000
_cell.angle_alpha   90.00
_cell.angle_beta   90.00
_cell.angle_gamma   90.00
#
_symmetry.space_group_name_H-M   'P 1'
#
loop_
_entity.id
_entity.type
_entity.pdbx_description
1 polymer ?
#
loop_
_entity_poly.entity_id
_entity_poly.type
_entity_poly.pdbx_seq_one_letter_code
_entity_poly.pdbx_strand_id
1 'polypeptide(L)'
;NESVPLSGLKARVTEVAEVLLKKNPVALKATKDAIRRVAEMTYDNAEDYLVRAQEAANSFDNEGRKKGIRQFIDEKSYKPGLGAYDKAR
;
A
#
# COMPACT_ATOMS: atom_id res chain seq x y z
N ASN A 1 7.93 8.05 -11.39
CA ASN A 1 7.40 8.00 -12.76
C ASN A 1 8.48 7.50 -13.70
N GLU A 2 8.09 6.79 -14.75
CA GLU A 2 8.99 6.19 -15.75
C GLU A 2 8.66 6.76 -17.14
N SER A 3 9.66 6.93 -18.00
CA SER A 3 9.50 7.31 -19.40
C SER A 3 9.89 6.12 -20.29
N VAL A 4 8.99 5.72 -21.19
CA VAL A 4 9.17 4.56 -22.08
C VAL A 4 8.72 4.90 -23.50
N PRO A 5 9.23 4.20 -24.54
CA PRO A 5 8.73 4.38 -25.91
C PRO A 5 7.22 4.17 -26.00
N LEU A 6 6.56 4.92 -26.88
CA LEU A 6 5.10 4.89 -27.05
C LEU A 6 4.56 3.46 -27.27
N SER A 7 5.27 2.65 -28.06
CA SER A 7 4.92 1.25 -28.34
C SER A 7 4.86 0.37 -27.10
N GLY A 8 5.64 0.69 -26.05
CA GLY A 8 5.68 -0.04 -24.79
C GLY A 8 4.84 0.57 -23.66
N LEU A 9 4.32 1.78 -23.83
CA LEU A 9 3.63 2.54 -22.77
C LEU A 9 2.46 1.76 -22.16
N LYS A 10 1.58 1.21 -23.00
CA LYS A 10 0.41 0.47 -22.54
C LYS A 10 0.81 -0.76 -21.72
N ALA A 11 1.75 -1.55 -22.24
CA ALA A 11 2.24 -2.75 -21.56
C ALA A 11 2.83 -2.39 -20.19
N ARG A 12 3.71 -1.38 -20.12
CA ARG A 12 4.33 -0.97 -18.87
C ARG A 12 3.33 -0.45 -17.83
N VAL A 13 2.35 0.35 -18.25
CA VAL A 13 1.29 0.83 -17.36
C VAL A 13 0.42 -0.32 -16.84
N THR A 14 0.09 -1.29 -17.70
CA THR A 14 -0.66 -2.49 -17.31
C THR A 14 0.12 -3.30 -16.27
N GLU A 15 1.41 -3.55 -16.46
CA GLU A 15 2.25 -4.25 -15.48
C GLU A 15 2.23 -3.55 -14.11
N VAL A 16 2.35 -2.22 -14.07
CA VAL A 16 2.27 -1.46 -12.82
C VAL A 16 0.89 -1.62 -12.18
N ALA A 17 -0.19 -1.53 -12.95
CA ALA A 17 -1.54 -1.72 -12.46
C ALA A 17 -1.76 -3.13 -11.87
N GLU A 18 -1.25 -4.16 -12.54
CA GLU A 18 -1.30 -5.55 -12.05
C GLU A 18 -0.55 -5.73 -10.73
N VAL A 19 0.60 -5.06 -10.56
CA VAL A 19 1.31 -5.05 -9.27
C VAL A 19 0.47 -4.38 -8.17
N LEU A 20 -0.22 -3.28 -8.49
CA LEU A 20 -1.08 -2.58 -7.54
C LEU A 20 -2.31 -3.41 -7.16
N LEU A 21 -2.92 -4.14 -8.10
CA LEU A 21 -4.09 -5.01 -7.86
C LEU A 21 -3.80 -6.14 -6.86
N LYS A 22 -2.54 -6.59 -6.76
CA LYS A 22 -2.13 -7.59 -5.77
C LYS A 22 -2.16 -7.06 -4.34
N LYS A 23 -2.08 -5.74 -4.13
CA LYS A 23 -2.06 -5.13 -2.79
C LYS A 23 -3.45 -5.09 -2.17
N ASN A 24 -3.50 -4.86 -0.86
CA ASN A 24 -4.73 -4.52 -0.16
C ASN A 24 -5.24 -3.15 -0.65
N PRO A 25 -6.50 -3.05 -1.11
CA PRO A 25 -7.04 -1.79 -1.63
C PRO A 25 -7.20 -0.70 -0.57
N VAL A 26 -7.54 -1.05 0.67
CA VAL A 26 -7.65 -0.10 1.80
C VAL A 26 -6.28 0.47 2.12
N ALA A 27 -5.27 -0.38 2.29
CA ALA A 27 -3.89 0.06 2.53
C ALA A 27 -3.37 0.93 1.38
N LEU A 28 -3.59 0.51 0.12
CA LEU A 28 -3.13 1.25 -1.05
C LEU A 28 -3.79 2.64 -1.14
N LYS A 29 -5.09 2.74 -0.90
CA LYS A 29 -5.81 4.01 -0.87
C LYS A 29 -5.30 4.90 0.27
N ALA A 30 -5.20 4.37 1.48
CA ALA A 30 -4.72 5.11 2.65
C ALA A 30 -3.32 5.69 2.40
N THR A 31 -2.39 4.90 1.86
CA THR A 31 -1.05 5.38 1.47
C THR A 31 -1.10 6.49 0.43
N LYS A 32 -1.95 6.37 -0.59
CA LYS A 32 -2.10 7.40 -1.64
C LYS A 32 -2.63 8.72 -1.07
N ASP A 33 -3.64 8.66 -0.21
CA ASP A 33 -4.22 9.84 0.43
C ASP A 33 -3.22 10.49 1.39
N ALA A 34 -2.49 9.66 2.16
CA ALA A 34 -1.45 10.11 3.07
C ALA A 34 -0.34 10.87 2.37
N ILE A 35 0.27 10.29 1.32
CA ILE A 35 1.37 10.92 0.57
C ILE A 35 0.96 12.29 0.01
N ARG A 36 -0.28 12.42 -0.47
CA ARG A 36 -0.79 13.69 -1.00
C ARG A 36 -0.98 14.75 0.07
N ARG A 37 -1.35 14.34 1.28
CA ARG A 37 -1.63 15.27 2.37
C ARG A 37 -0.37 15.74 3.09
N VAL A 38 0.57 14.83 3.35
CA VAL A 38 1.76 15.15 4.15
C VAL A 38 2.80 15.97 3.40
N ALA A 39 2.71 16.07 2.07
CA ALA A 39 3.67 16.79 1.24
C ALA A 39 3.81 18.28 1.59
N GLU A 40 2.78 18.88 2.18
CA GLU A 40 2.72 20.30 2.56
C GLU A 40 2.85 20.50 4.08
N MET A 41 3.10 19.44 4.84
CA MET A 41 3.16 19.45 6.30
C MET A 41 4.60 19.49 6.81
N THR A 42 4.80 20.02 8.02
CA THR A 42 6.01 19.75 8.78
C THR A 42 6.07 18.27 9.16
N TYR A 43 7.26 17.79 9.51
CA TYR A 43 7.44 16.40 9.94
C TYR A 43 6.49 16.02 11.09
N ASP A 44 6.45 16.83 12.15
CA ASP A 44 5.64 16.54 13.35
C ASP A 44 4.14 16.50 13.04
N ASN A 45 3.66 17.43 12.20
CA ASN A 45 2.26 17.45 11.77
C ASN A 45 1.93 16.26 10.87
N ALA A 46 2.87 15.87 10.00
CA ALA A 46 2.71 14.69 9.16
C ALA A 46 2.66 13.42 10.00
N GLU A 47 3.50 13.31 11.04
CA GLU A 47 3.51 12.16 11.95
C GLU A 47 2.16 11.99 12.67
N ASP A 48 1.63 13.04 13.30
CA ASP A 48 0.31 12.98 13.95
C ASP A 48 -0.81 12.63 12.95
N TYR A 49 -0.78 13.24 11.76
CA TYR A 49 -1.74 12.92 10.69
C TYR A 49 -1.67 11.45 10.26
N LEU A 50 -0.46 10.90 10.08
CA LEU A 50 -0.24 9.53 9.65
C LEU A 50 -0.74 8.50 10.67
N VAL A 51 -0.58 8.78 11.97
CA VAL A 51 -1.12 7.92 13.03
C VAL A 51 -2.64 7.81 12.92
N ARG A 52 -3.34 8.94 12.80
CA ARG A 52 -4.80 8.96 12.66
C ARG A 52 -5.28 8.35 11.35
N ALA A 53 -4.56 8.58 10.26
CA ALA A 53 -4.87 7.95 8.97
C ALA A 53 -4.72 6.42 9.03
N GLN A 54 -3.72 5.91 9.74
CA GLN A 54 -3.55 4.47 9.96
C GLN A 54 -4.69 3.89 10.82
N GLU A 55 -5.06 4.56 11.92
CA GLU A 55 -6.18 4.15 12.76
C GLU A 55 -7.49 4.09 11.97
N ALA A 56 -7.76 5.11 11.16
CA ALA A 56 -8.91 5.12 10.26
C ALA A 56 -8.84 4.00 9.23
N ALA A 57 -7.66 3.72 8.63
CA ALA A 57 -7.51 2.62 7.69
C ALA A 57 -7.84 1.26 8.32
N ASN A 58 -7.47 1.05 9.59
CA ASN A 58 -7.80 -0.19 10.31
C ASN A 58 -9.31 -0.38 10.46
N SER A 59 -10.11 0.68 10.61
CA SER A 59 -11.57 0.54 10.75
C SER A 59 -12.27 0.13 9.44
N PHE A 60 -11.67 0.43 8.28
CA PHE A 60 -12.15 -0.02 6.98
C PHE A 60 -11.73 -1.45 6.62
N ASP A 61 -10.72 -2.01 7.30
CA ASP A 61 -10.28 -3.40 7.14
C ASP A 61 -9.69 -3.98 8.42
N ASN A 62 -10.56 -4.63 9.19
CA ASN A 62 -10.21 -5.24 10.49
C ASN A 62 -9.40 -6.54 10.38
N GLU A 63 -9.30 -7.13 9.18
CA GLU A 63 -8.71 -8.47 8.98
C GLU A 63 -7.40 -8.43 8.20
N GLY A 64 -7.26 -7.49 7.25
CA GLY A 64 -6.08 -7.41 6.39
C GLY A 64 -4.78 -7.25 7.17
N ARG A 65 -4.77 -6.43 8.23
CA ARG A 65 -3.59 -6.27 9.10
C ARG A 65 -3.24 -7.57 9.82
N LYS A 66 -4.24 -8.27 10.39
CA LYS A 66 -4.03 -9.54 11.10
C LYS A 66 -3.47 -10.60 10.17
N LYS A 67 -4.06 -10.74 8.98
CA LYS A 67 -3.59 -11.67 7.93
C LYS A 67 -2.16 -11.36 7.49
N GLY A 68 -1.85 -10.09 7.21
CA GLY A 68 -0.51 -9.66 6.83
C GLY A 68 0.52 -9.95 7.93
N ILE A 69 0.19 -9.69 9.20
CA ILE A 69 1.07 -9.99 10.34
C ILE A 69 1.29 -11.49 10.49
N ARG A 70 0.25 -12.32 10.42
CA ARG A 70 0.37 -13.79 10.47
C ARG A 70 1.29 -14.32 9.38
N GLN A 71 1.08 -13.87 8.14
CA GLN A 71 1.89 -14.31 6.99
C GLN A 71 3.35 -13.81 7.08
N PHE A 72 3.59 -12.69 7.75
CA PHE A 72 4.93 -12.14 7.95
C PHE A 72 5.68 -12.82 9.10
N ILE A 73 5.08 -12.85 10.30
CA ILE A 73 5.74 -13.28 11.54
C ILE A 73 5.71 -14.81 11.65
N ASP A 74 4.53 -15.41 11.49
CA ASP A 74 4.32 -16.83 11.79
C ASP A 74 4.68 -17.71 10.59
N GLU A 75 4.10 -17.42 9.43
CA GLU A 75 4.28 -18.24 8.23
C GLU A 75 5.57 -17.90 7.48
N LYS A 76 6.13 -16.70 7.69
CA LYS A 76 7.28 -16.14 6.96
C LYS A 76 7.12 -16.21 5.42
N SER A 77 5.88 -16.28 4.96
CA SER A 77 5.47 -16.42 3.55
C SER A 77 5.36 -15.06 2.86
N TYR A 78 5.20 -13.99 3.64
CA TYR A 78 5.13 -12.61 3.19
C TYR A 78 6.32 -11.81 3.74
N LYS A 79 7.00 -11.04 2.87
CA LYS A 79 8.03 -10.08 3.27
C LYS A 79 7.57 -8.66 2.92
N PRO A 80 7.17 -7.84 3.91
CA PRO A 80 6.84 -6.44 3.69
C PRO A 80 7.96 -5.72 2.92
N GLY A 81 7.60 -4.93 1.91
CA GLY A 81 8.56 -4.24 1.04
C GLY A 81 9.02 -5.04 -0.18
N LEU A 82 9.02 -6.38 -0.14
CA LEU A 82 9.45 -7.23 -1.26
C LEU A 82 8.28 -7.91 -2.00
N GLY A 83 7.08 -7.91 -1.42
CA GLY A 83 5.90 -8.52 -2.02
C GLY A 83 4.58 -8.01 -1.45
N ALA A 84 3.49 -8.72 -1.73
CA ALA A 84 2.19 -8.54 -1.11
C ALA A 84 1.82 -9.84 -0.36
N TYR A 85 1.07 -9.71 0.73
CA TYR A 85 0.48 -10.87 1.41
C TYR A 85 -0.68 -11.43 0.58
N ASP A 86 -1.01 -12.71 0.75
CA ASP A 86 -2.15 -13.35 0.09
C ASP A 86 -3.46 -12.92 0.77
N LYS A 87 -4.30 -12.21 0.02
CA LYS A 87 -5.59 -11.67 0.51
C LYS A 87 -6.67 -12.75 0.68
N ALA A 88 -6.59 -13.84 -0.08
CA ALA A 88 -7.61 -14.90 -0.11
C ALA A 88 -7.43 -15.95 0.99
N ARG A 89 -6.22 -16.03 1.57
CA ARG A 89 -5.85 -16.90 2.70
C ARG A 89 -6.25 -16.38 4.08
#